data_AF-A0A1T5DX00-F1
#
_entry.id   AF-A0A1T5DX00-F1
#
_cell.length_a   1.000
_cell.length_b   1.000
_cell.length_c   1.000
_cell.angle_alpha   90.00
_cell.angle_beta   90.00
_cell.angle_gamma   90.00
#
_symmetry.space_group_name_H-M   'P 1'
#
loop_
_entity.id
_entity.type
_entity.pdbx_description
1 polymer ?
#
loop_
_entity_poly.entity_id
_entity_poly.type
_entity_poly.pdbx_seq_one_letter_code
_entity_poly.pdbx_strand_id
1 'polypeptide(L)'
;AECLERITSDYGTQLRMNRSIQAEGSFANVKEDMNFRRYLYRGKENVLAQSILLAIGYDINKLHHKIVSDRTGTHLFELKKAS
;
A
#
# COMPACT_ATOMS: atom_id res chain seq x y z
N ALA A 1 -24.58 -9.49 -11.22
CA ALA A 1 -25.38 -8.40 -10.62
C ALA A 1 -24.78 -7.98 -9.27
N GLU A 2 -24.73 -8.89 -8.29
CA GLU A 2 -24.22 -8.63 -6.93
C GLU A 2 -22.79 -8.07 -6.87
N CYS A 3 -21.84 -8.62 -7.64
CA CYS A 3 -20.46 -8.10 -7.65
C CYS A 3 -20.37 -6.66 -8.13
N LEU A 4 -21.16 -6.28 -9.15
CA LEU A 4 -21.18 -4.93 -9.69
C LEU A 4 -21.72 -3.96 -8.64
N GLU A 5 -22.81 -4.33 -7.99
CA GLU A 5 -23.43 -3.54 -6.92
C GLU A 5 -22.47 -3.31 -5.75
N ARG A 6 -21.77 -4.36 -5.30
CA ARG A 6 -20.78 -4.25 -4.23
C ARG A 6 -19.64 -3.32 -4.59
N ILE A 7 -19.10 -3.40 -5.81
CA ILE A 7 -18.05 -2.47 -6.21
C ILE A 7 -18.62 -1.06 -6.36
N THR A 8 -19.74 -0.84 -7.05
CA THR A 8 -20.22 0.53 -7.31
C THR A 8 -20.82 1.24 -6.10
N SER A 9 -21.15 0.53 -5.02
CA SER A 9 -21.57 1.15 -3.74
C SER A 9 -20.55 2.18 -3.23
N ASP A 10 -21.00 3.11 -2.38
CA ASP A 10 -20.13 4.12 -1.78
C ASP A 10 -18.98 3.47 -1.00
N TYR A 11 -19.28 2.44 -0.21
CA TYR A 11 -18.27 1.68 0.53
C TYR A 11 -17.30 0.94 -0.42
N GLY A 12 -17.82 0.27 -1.45
CA GLY A 12 -16.99 -0.40 -2.45
C GLY A 12 -16.08 0.57 -3.22
N THR A 13 -16.58 1.76 -3.53
CA THR A 13 -15.83 2.84 -4.18
C THR A 13 -14.76 3.38 -3.26
N GLN A 14 -15.05 3.58 -1.97
CA GLN A 14 -14.07 3.95 -0.95
C GLN A 14 -12.95 2.91 -0.86
N LEU A 15 -13.27 1.61 -0.82
CA LEU A 15 -12.27 0.54 -0.76
C LEU A 15 -11.39 0.52 -2.02
N ARG A 16 -11.95 0.71 -3.21
CA ARG A 16 -11.15 0.79 -4.46
C ARG A 16 -10.18 1.96 -4.45
N MET A 17 -10.66 3.15 -4.09
CA MET A 17 -9.81 4.35 -4.00
C MET A 17 -8.67 4.13 -3.00
N ASN A 18 -8.99 3.62 -1.81
CA ASN A 18 -7.99 3.32 -0.79
C ASN A 18 -6.97 2.29 -1.24
N ARG A 19 -7.41 1.22 -1.93
CA ARG A 19 -6.49 0.23 -2.49
C ARG A 19 -5.53 0.86 -3.49
N SER A 20 -6.02 1.78 -4.33
CA SER A 20 -5.17 2.52 -5.27
C SER A 20 -4.13 3.37 -4.54
N ILE A 21 -4.57 4.19 -3.57
CA ILE A 21 -3.70 5.05 -2.76
C ILE A 21 -2.65 4.23 -2.02
N GLN A 22 -3.05 3.11 -1.41
CA GLN A 22 -2.15 2.25 -0.65
C GLN A 22 -1.12 1.57 -1.56
N ALA A 23 -1.55 1.08 -2.73
CA ALA A 23 -0.64 0.45 -3.69
C ALA A 23 0.39 1.47 -4.21
N GLU A 24 -0.08 2.61 -4.70
CA GLU A 24 0.77 3.68 -5.24
C GLU A 24 1.74 4.23 -4.19
N GLY A 25 1.24 4.56 -3.00
CA GLY A 25 2.07 5.07 -1.90
C GLY A 25 3.13 4.06 -1.45
N SER A 26 2.80 2.76 -1.43
CA SER A 26 3.79 1.73 -1.10
C SER A 26 4.91 1.67 -2.14
N PHE A 27 4.58 1.73 -3.44
CA PHE A 27 5.59 1.75 -4.50
C PHE A 27 6.42 3.04 -4.52
N ALA A 28 5.79 4.19 -4.26
CA ALA A 28 6.49 5.47 -4.19
C ALA A 28 7.56 5.44 -3.08
N ASN A 29 7.17 5.03 -1.85
CA ASN A 29 8.09 4.93 -0.72
C ASN A 29 9.21 3.91 -0.97
N VAL A 30 8.89 2.74 -1.54
CA VAL A 30 9.91 1.73 -1.84
C VAL A 30 10.93 2.28 -2.85
N LYS A 31 10.48 2.99 -3.89
CA LYS A 31 11.37 3.50 -4.93
C LYS A 31 12.19 4.70 -4.47
N GLU A 32 11.54 5.70 -3.88
CA GLU A 32 12.19 6.95 -3.50
C GLU A 32 12.74 6.90 -2.08
N ASP A 33 11.90 6.72 -1.06
CA ASP A 33 12.32 6.81 0.35
C ASP A 33 13.32 5.71 0.74
N MET A 34 13.10 4.48 0.24
CA MET A 34 14.03 3.36 0.46
C MET A 34 15.13 3.29 -0.60
N ASN A 35 15.12 4.20 -1.59
CA ASN A 35 16.06 4.26 -2.71
C ASN A 35 16.23 2.93 -3.47
N PHE A 36 15.17 2.11 -3.56
CA PHE A 36 15.21 0.85 -4.27
C PHE A 36 15.10 1.08 -5.79
N ARG A 37 16.23 0.98 -6.49
CA ARG A 37 16.28 1.22 -7.95
C ARG A 37 16.21 -0.05 -8.79
N ARG A 38 16.76 -1.16 -8.27
CA ARG A 38 16.79 -2.45 -8.97
C ARG A 38 17.04 -3.60 -8.00
N TYR A 39 16.63 -4.79 -8.42
CA TYR A 39 17.02 -6.02 -7.75
C TYR A 39 18.53 -6.25 -7.91
N LEU A 40 19.18 -6.63 -6.82
CA LEU A 40 20.60 -7.02 -6.80
C LEU A 40 20.75 -8.53 -6.98
N TYR A 41 19.75 -9.29 -6.55
CA TYR A 41 19.74 -10.74 -6.64
C TYR A 41 19.27 -11.19 -8.03
N ARG A 42 19.72 -12.37 -8.45
CA ARG A 42 19.42 -12.95 -9.77
C ARG A 42 18.69 -14.29 -9.62
N GLY A 43 17.84 -14.60 -10.59
CA GLY A 43 16.97 -15.78 -10.57
C GLY A 43 15.67 -15.51 -9.81
N LYS A 44 14.58 -16.16 -10.25
CA LYS A 44 13.22 -15.88 -9.77
C LYS A 44 13.07 -16.05 -8.26
N GLU A 45 13.66 -17.10 -7.70
CA GLU A 45 13.59 -17.41 -6.27
C GLU A 45 14.31 -16.36 -5.41
N ASN A 46 15.51 -15.96 -5.80
CA ASN A 46 16.26 -14.95 -5.05
C ASN A 46 15.64 -13.55 -5.20
N VAL A 47 15.10 -13.22 -6.38
CA VAL A 47 14.34 -11.97 -6.58
C VAL A 47 13.10 -11.96 -5.68
N LEU A 48 12.37 -13.08 -5.59
CA LEU A 48 11.23 -13.20 -4.67
C LEU A 48 11.65 -13.01 -3.20
N ALA A 49 12.74 -13.65 -2.77
CA ALA A 49 13.27 -13.47 -1.42
C ALA A 49 13.63 -12.00 -1.14
N GLN A 50 14.28 -11.32 -2.10
CA GLN A 50 14.59 -9.90 -1.98
C GLN A 50 13.32 -9.03 -1.90
N SER A 51 12.30 -9.34 -2.72
CA SER A 51 11.00 -8.65 -2.67
C SER A 51 10.32 -8.80 -1.30
N ILE A 52 10.36 -10.00 -0.71
CA ILE A 52 9.76 -10.28 0.59
C ILE A 52 10.49 -9.48 1.69
N LEU A 53 11.83 -9.50 1.70
CA LEU A 53 12.61 -8.74 2.68
C LEU A 53 12.36 -7.23 2.55
N LEU A 54 12.27 -6.72 1.33
CA LEU A 54 11.96 -5.32 1.05
C LEU A 54 10.56 -4.94 1.58
N ALA A 55 9.56 -5.80 1.35
CA ALA A 55 8.20 -5.60 1.85
C ALA A 55 8.14 -5.60 3.38
N ILE A 56 8.83 -6.54 4.04
CA ILE A 56 8.91 -6.59 5.51
C ILE A 56 9.54 -5.30 6.05
N GLY A 57 10.66 -4.86 5.46
CA GLY A 57 11.32 -3.61 5.87
C GLY A 57 10.40 -2.39 5.69
N TYR A 58 9.68 -2.31 4.57
CA TYR A 58 8.67 -1.27 4.34
C TYR A 58 7.56 -1.29 5.40
N ASP A 59 6.98 -2.46 5.68
CA ASP A 59 5.85 -2.59 6.60
C ASP A 59 6.24 -2.24 8.05
N ILE A 60 7.45 -2.63 8.48
CA ILE A 60 7.99 -2.25 9.81
C ILE A 60 8.13 -0.73 9.90
N ASN A 61 8.74 -0.08 8.89
CA ASN A 61 8.90 1.37 8.88
C ASN A 61 7.55 2.09 8.88
N LYS A 62 6.61 1.60 8.07
CA LYS A 62 5.24 2.14 8.01
C LYS A 62 4.52 2.02 9.35
N LEU A 63 4.62 0.86 10.01
CA LEU A 63 4.02 0.63 11.32
C LEU A 63 4.65 1.54 12.38
N HIS A 64 5.98 1.64 12.40
CA HIS A 64 6.69 2.54 13.30
C HIS A 64 6.20 3.98 13.17
N HIS A 65 6.13 4.51 11.95
CA HIS A 65 5.61 5.86 11.72
C HIS A 65 4.14 6.02 12.14
N LYS A 66 3.30 4.99 11.95
CA LYS A 66 1.91 5.01 12.44
C LYS A 66 1.85 5.07 13.96
N ILE A 67 2.69 4.34 14.67
CA ILE A 67 2.75 4.37 16.14
C ILE A 67 3.18 5.75 16.62
N VAL A 68 4.28 6.29 16.06
CA VAL A 68 4.82 7.60 16.45
C VAL A 68 3.82 8.73 16.19
N SER A 69 2.99 8.61 15.16
CA SER A 69 1.96 9.60 14.81
C SER A 69 0.58 9.31 15.40
N ASP A 70 0.43 8.28 16.24
CA ASP A 70 -0.85 7.85 16.82
C ASP A 70 -1.96 7.58 15.79
N ARG A 71 -1.60 6.92 14.67
CA ARG A 71 -2.49 6.60 13.53
C ARG A 71 -2.65 5.10 13.27
N THR A 72 -2.41 4.26 14.26
CA THR A 72 -2.49 2.79 14.12
C THR A 72 -3.89 2.30 13.74
N GLY A 73 -4.96 2.98 14.17
CA GLY A 73 -6.35 2.66 13.84
C GLY A 73 -6.89 3.28 12.53
N THR A 74 -6.10 4.09 11.83
CA THR A 74 -6.55 4.75 10.59
C THR A 74 -6.11 3.96 9.36
N HIS A 75 -7.08 3.36 8.68
CA HIS A 75 -6.84 2.47 7.53
C HIS A 75 -7.45 2.97 6.22
N LEU A 76 -8.58 3.67 6.29
CA LEU A 76 -9.31 4.15 5.11
C LEU A 76 -9.39 5.67 5.11
N PHE A 77 -9.06 6.26 3.96
CA PHE A 77 -9.40 7.63 3.61
C PHE A 77 -10.85 7.71 3.16
N GLU A 78 -11.53 8.78 3.54
CA GLU A 78 -12.90 9.06 3.12
C GLU A 78 -12.95 9.50 1.66
N LEU A 79 -14.08 9.21 1.00
CA LEU A 79 -14.33 9.72 -0.34
C LEU A 79 -14.46 11.24 -0.29
N LYS A 80 -13.74 11.93 -1.18
CA LYS A 80 -13.95 13.36 -1.37
C LYS A 80 -15.36 13.57 -1.90
N LYS A 81 -16.18 14.31 -1.17
CA LYS A 81 -17.47 14.79 -1.67
C LYS A 81 -17.20 15.88 -2.69
N ALA A 82 -17.81 15.79 -3.86
CA ALA A 82 -17.83 16.91 -4.78
C ALA A 82 -18.67 18.02 -4.14
N SER A 83 -18.06 19.19 -3.95
CA SER A 83 -18.72 20.42 -3.50
C SER A 83 -19.66 20.95 -4.56
#